data_AF-A0A9D4GW05-F1
#
_entry.id   AF-A0A9D4GW05-F1
#
_cell.length_a   1.000
_cell.length_b   1.000
_cell.length_c   1.000
_cell.angle_alpha   90.00
_cell.angle_beta   90.00
_cell.angle_gamma   90.00
#
_symmetry.space_group_name_H-M   'P 1'
#
loop_
_entity.id
_entity.type
_entity.pdbx_description
1 polymer ?
#
loop_
_entity_poly.entity_id
_entity_poly.type
_entity_poly.pdbx_seq_one_letter_code
_entity_poly.pdbx_strand_id
1 'polypeptide(L)'
;MNVQLLCIVIVSVVVSMAIANKRSCSGYTHGTLFLDADCNRCYCNDGMVTCDQSGGCYYEGECRFNNMKYRVGEIILEDNCYQCKCIEDGKVFCVTLSSCDD
;
A
#
# COMPACT_ATOMS: atom_id res chain seq x y z
N MET A 1 -15.23 45.01 13.26
CA MET A 1 -14.87 43.58 13.21
C MET A 1 -13.49 43.43 13.85
N ASN A 2 -13.41 42.84 15.04
CA ASN A 2 -12.21 42.88 15.89
C ASN A 2 -11.11 41.96 15.37
N VAL A 3 -9.93 42.50 15.06
CA VAL A 3 -8.73 41.76 14.57
C VAL A 3 -8.35 40.61 15.52
N GLN A 4 -8.52 40.80 16.82
CA GLN A 4 -8.24 39.80 17.85
C GLN A 4 -9.16 38.57 17.75
N LEU A 5 -10.41 38.75 17.32
CA LEU A 5 -11.36 37.65 17.12
C LEU A 5 -11.02 36.85 15.85
N LEU A 6 -10.47 37.51 14.83
CA LEU A 6 -10.02 36.87 13.58
C LEU A 6 -8.81 35.97 13.81
N CYS A 7 -7.81 36.42 14.58
CA CYS A 7 -6.63 35.62 14.91
C CYS A 7 -6.98 34.35 15.71
N ILE A 8 -7.91 34.43 16.67
CA ILE A 8 -8.34 33.28 17.46
C ILE A 8 -8.99 32.22 16.56
N VAL A 9 -9.87 32.62 15.64
CA VAL A 9 -10.53 31.70 14.71
C VAL A 9 -9.51 31.05 13.78
N ILE A 10 -8.55 31.81 13.24
CA ILE A 10 -7.50 31.25 12.39
C ILE A 10 -6.64 30.25 13.15
N VAL A 11 -6.15 30.60 14.35
CA VAL A 11 -5.34 29.70 15.20
C VAL A 11 -6.10 28.42 15.54
N SER A 12 -7.39 28.52 15.85
CA SER A 12 -8.24 27.36 16.16
C SER A 12 -8.41 26.42 14.96
N VAL A 13 -8.65 26.99 13.78
CA VAL A 13 -8.86 26.24 12.53
C VAL A 13 -7.57 25.57 12.07
N VAL A 14 -6.42 26.26 12.14
CA VAL A 14 -5.12 25.67 11.75
C VAL A 14 -4.65 24.60 12.74
N VAL A 15 -4.91 24.75 14.04
CA VAL A 15 -4.61 23.71 15.05
C VAL A 15 -5.45 22.46 14.81
N SER A 16 -6.71 22.62 14.41
CA SER A 16 -7.62 21.50 14.11
C SER A 16 -7.18 20.71 12.87
N MET A 17 -6.66 21.39 11.83
CA MET A 17 -6.14 20.75 10.61
C MET A 17 -4.78 20.08 10.81
N ALA A 18 -4.00 20.48 11.82
CA ALA A 18 -2.70 19.89 12.16
C ALA A 18 -2.81 18.58 12.96
N ILE A 19 -4.02 18.16 13.35
CA ILE A 19 -4.28 16.83 13.90
C ILE A 19 -4.28 15.86 12.71
N ALA A 20 -3.06 15.54 12.23
CA ALA A 20 -2.85 14.46 11.29
C ALA A 20 -3.57 13.21 11.82
N ASN A 21 -4.21 12.49 10.91
CA ASN A 21 -4.99 11.27 11.14
C ASN A 21 -4.14 10.18 11.84
N LYS A 22 -3.89 10.32 13.14
CA LYS A 22 -3.11 9.38 13.95
C LYS A 22 -4.00 8.17 14.21
N ARG A 23 -3.83 7.13 13.40
CA ARG A 23 -4.52 5.85 13.60
C ARG A 23 -3.95 5.17 14.85
N SER A 24 -4.83 4.87 15.81
CA SER A 24 -4.51 4.14 17.04
C SER A 24 -4.55 2.64 16.80
N CYS A 25 -3.68 1.87 17.47
CA CYS A 25 -3.60 0.40 17.32
C CYS A 25 -4.76 -0.38 17.96
N SER A 26 -5.98 0.15 17.94
CA SER A 26 -7.12 -0.47 18.63
C SER A 26 -7.35 -1.91 18.12
N GLY A 27 -6.98 -2.91 18.94
CA GLY A 27 -7.09 -4.33 18.61
C GLY A 27 -5.79 -5.04 18.20
N TYR A 28 -4.64 -4.36 18.13
CA TYR A 28 -3.35 -4.95 17.75
C TYR A 28 -2.32 -4.82 18.88
N THR A 29 -1.50 -5.86 19.08
CA THR A 29 -0.39 -5.84 20.04
C THR A 29 0.81 -5.05 19.49
N HIS A 30 1.69 -4.58 20.39
CA HIS A 30 2.95 -3.97 19.99
C HIS A 30 3.74 -4.93 19.10
N GLY A 31 4.31 -4.43 18.02
CA GLY A 31 5.10 -5.23 17.08
C GLY A 31 4.28 -5.90 15.98
N THR A 32 2.94 -5.82 16.05
CA THR A 32 2.07 -6.46 15.06
C THR A 32 2.15 -5.76 13.71
N LEU A 33 2.31 -6.55 12.66
CA LEU A 33 2.14 -6.16 11.27
C LEU A 33 0.72 -6.55 10.80
N PHE A 34 0.05 -5.63 10.11
CA PHE A 34 -1.28 -5.86 9.55
C PHE A 34 -1.48 -5.01 8.28
N LEU A 35 -2.54 -5.28 7.53
CA LEU A 35 -2.94 -4.48 6.36
C LEU A 35 -4.13 -3.60 6.73
N ASP A 36 -4.15 -2.35 6.29
CA ASP A 36 -5.33 -1.50 6.41
C ASP A 36 -6.31 -1.68 5.24
N ALA A 37 -7.41 -0.90 5.25
CA ALA A 37 -8.43 -0.95 4.19
C ALA A 37 -7.91 -0.57 2.80
N ASP A 38 -6.81 0.19 2.73
CA ASP A 38 -6.13 0.59 1.50
C ASP A 38 -4.94 -0.36 1.19
N CYS A 39 -4.83 -1.45 1.96
CA CYS A 39 -3.80 -2.48 1.91
C CYS A 39 -2.37 -1.96 2.04
N ASN A 40 -2.22 -0.90 2.81
CA ASN A 40 -0.92 -0.47 3.27
C ASN A 40 -0.42 -1.43 4.35
N ARG A 41 0.87 -1.80 4.30
CA ARG A 41 1.51 -2.54 5.38
C ARG A 41 1.68 -1.61 6.56
N CYS A 42 0.92 -1.89 7.61
CA CYS A 42 0.89 -1.15 8.84
C CYS A 42 1.63 -1.91 9.94
N TYR A 43 2.36 -1.15 10.74
CA TYR A 43 3.09 -1.60 11.92
C TYR A 43 2.55 -0.87 13.14
N CYS A 44 2.20 -1.63 14.19
CA CYS A 44 1.85 -1.06 15.48
C CYS A 44 3.11 -0.85 16.34
N ASN A 45 3.48 0.41 16.53
CA ASN A 45 4.55 0.81 17.43
C ASN A 45 3.97 1.54 18.65
N ASP A 46 3.98 0.88 19.81
CA ASP A 46 3.65 1.50 21.10
C ASP A 46 2.32 2.28 21.09
N GLY A 47 1.28 1.66 20.51
CA GLY A 47 -0.06 2.23 20.40
C GLY A 47 -0.32 3.13 19.19
N MET A 48 0.71 3.46 18.40
CA MET A 48 0.57 4.20 17.14
C MET A 48 0.76 3.31 15.92
N VAL A 49 -0.11 3.50 14.93
CA VAL A 49 -0.02 2.81 13.64
C VAL A 49 0.81 3.63 12.67
N THR A 50 1.83 3.00 12.09
CA THR A 50 2.59 3.54 10.95
C THR A 50 2.36 2.64 9.75
N CYS A 51 1.84 3.18 8.66
CA CYS A 51 1.63 2.42 7.42
C CYS A 51 2.60 2.90 6.35
N ASP A 52 3.09 1.98 5.53
CA ASP A 52 3.68 2.36 4.25
C ASP A 52 2.61 3.04 3.37
N GLN A 53 3.00 3.88 2.42
CA GLN A 53 2.06 4.41 1.43
C GLN A 53 2.15 3.59 0.15
N SER A 54 2.26 2.27 0.32
CA SER A 54 2.44 1.35 -0.80
C SER A 54 1.20 1.28 -1.68
N GLY A 55 0.01 1.54 -1.10
CA GLY A 55 -1.24 1.72 -1.84
C GLY A 55 -1.47 0.61 -2.86
N GLY A 56 -1.83 -0.57 -2.39
CA GLY A 56 -1.89 -1.73 -3.27
C GLY A 56 -2.56 -2.91 -2.60
N CYS A 57 -3.88 -2.94 -2.65
CA CYS A 57 -4.60 -4.19 -2.48
C CYS A 57 -4.30 -5.08 -3.68
N TYR A 58 -3.20 -5.82 -3.59
CA TYR A 58 -3.09 -7.10 -4.26
C TYR A 58 -3.99 -8.00 -3.43
N TYR A 59 -5.23 -8.20 -3.89
CA TYR A 59 -6.08 -9.24 -3.32
C TYR A 59 -5.25 -10.52 -3.26
N GLU A 60 -5.32 -11.30 -2.17
CA GLU A 60 -4.81 -12.68 -2.18
C GLU A 60 -5.45 -13.38 -3.39
N GLY A 61 -4.72 -13.48 -4.51
CA GLY A 61 -5.31 -13.84 -5.79
C GLY A 61 -4.99 -12.95 -7.00
N GLU A 62 -4.37 -11.77 -6.86
CA GLU A 62 -4.05 -10.88 -7.99
C GLU A 62 -2.63 -10.27 -7.93
N CYS A 63 -1.96 -10.20 -9.08
CA CYS A 63 -0.68 -9.51 -9.28
C CYS A 63 -0.84 -8.34 -10.26
N ARG A 64 0.03 -7.34 -10.15
CA ARG A 64 0.11 -6.24 -11.13
C ARG A 64 1.45 -6.27 -11.86
N PHE A 65 1.40 -6.32 -13.18
CA PHE A 65 2.58 -6.34 -14.05
C PHE A 65 2.30 -5.46 -15.27
N ASN A 66 3.24 -4.59 -15.66
CA ASN A 66 3.09 -3.69 -16.82
C ASN A 66 1.73 -2.95 -16.87
N ASN A 67 1.31 -2.38 -15.73
CA ASN A 67 0.02 -1.72 -15.51
C ASN A 67 -1.24 -2.60 -15.65
N MET A 68 -1.09 -3.88 -15.99
CA MET A 68 -2.15 -4.88 -16.09
C MET A 68 -2.31 -5.65 -14.77
N LYS A 69 -3.50 -6.23 -14.56
CA LYS A 69 -3.80 -7.12 -13.43
C LYS A 69 -3.93 -8.56 -13.92
N TYR A 70 -3.37 -9.49 -13.16
CA TYR A 70 -3.35 -10.92 -13.45
C TYR A 70 -3.80 -11.71 -12.23
N ARG A 71 -4.49 -12.82 -12.44
CA ARG A 71 -4.87 -13.71 -11.34
C ARG A 71 -3.71 -14.62 -10.94
N VAL A 72 -3.69 -15.06 -9.69
CA VAL A 72 -2.74 -16.09 -9.23
C VAL A 72 -2.85 -17.32 -10.13
N GLY A 73 -1.71 -17.80 -10.59
CA GLY A 73 -1.60 -18.89 -11.54
C GLY A 73 -1.58 -18.48 -13.01
N GLU A 74 -1.96 -17.24 -13.33
CA GLU A 74 -1.99 -16.73 -14.71
C GLU A 74 -0.58 -16.56 -15.27
N ILE A 75 -0.43 -16.97 -16.53
CA ILE A 75 0.81 -16.89 -17.29
C ILE A 75 0.77 -15.63 -18.15
N ILE A 76 1.82 -14.83 -18.03
CA ILE A 76 2.05 -13.60 -18.76
C ILE A 76 3.17 -13.89 -19.75
N LEU A 77 2.85 -13.78 -21.04
CA LEU A 77 3.82 -13.92 -22.13
C LEU A 77 4.30 -12.52 -22.51
N GLU A 78 5.59 -12.27 -22.35
CA GLU A 78 6.23 -11.06 -22.89
C GLU A 78 6.84 -11.38 -24.25
N ASP A 79 6.75 -10.44 -25.19
CA ASP A 79 7.25 -10.58 -26.57
C ASP A 79 8.79 -10.79 -26.67
N ASN A 80 9.50 -10.79 -25.54
CA ASN A 80 10.97 -10.85 -25.45
C ASN A 80 11.47 -12.03 -24.60
N CYS A 81 10.96 -13.23 -24.80
CA CYS A 81 11.56 -14.47 -24.25
C CYS A 81 11.40 -14.68 -22.75
N TYR A 82 10.51 -13.94 -22.10
CA TYR A 82 10.19 -14.14 -20.69
C TYR A 82 8.78 -14.69 -20.56
N GLN A 83 8.65 -15.77 -19.78
CA GLN A 83 7.38 -16.25 -19.31
C GLN A 83 7.26 -15.88 -17.83
N CYS A 84 6.28 -15.05 -17.51
CA CYS A 84 6.03 -14.65 -16.14
C CYS A 84 4.77 -15.34 -15.59
N LYS A 85 4.73 -15.57 -14.28
CA LYS A 85 3.60 -16.15 -13.57
C LYS A 85 3.25 -15.32 -12.35
N CYS A 86 1.97 -15.02 -12.19
CA CYS A 86 1.46 -14.44 -10.96
C CYS A 86 1.42 -15.50 -9.85
N ILE A 87 2.06 -15.25 -8.71
CA ILE A 87 2.12 -16.15 -7.55
C ILE A 87 1.31 -15.61 -6.37
N GLU A 88 0.96 -16.48 -5.42
CA GLU A 88 0.04 -16.21 -4.29
C GLU A 88 0.39 -14.98 -3.45
N ASP A 89 1.68 -14.62 -3.36
CA ASP A 89 2.17 -13.44 -2.65
C ASP A 89 1.91 -12.10 -3.37
N GLY A 90 1.11 -12.08 -4.44
CA GLY A 90 0.88 -10.89 -5.29
C GLY A 90 2.10 -10.49 -6.12
N LYS A 91 3.11 -11.37 -6.20
CA LYS A 91 4.35 -11.17 -6.95
C LYS A 91 4.30 -11.83 -8.32
N VAL A 92 5.13 -11.33 -9.23
CA VAL A 92 5.28 -11.87 -10.58
C VAL A 92 6.66 -12.52 -10.67
N PHE A 93 6.69 -13.80 -11.01
CA PHE A 93 7.92 -14.56 -11.18
C PHE A 93 8.15 -14.82 -12.66
N CYS A 94 9.27 -14.33 -13.22
CA CYS A 94 9.61 -14.47 -14.63
C CYS A 94 10.76 -15.46 -14.82
N VAL A 95 10.64 -16.31 -15.83
CA VAL A 95 11.72 -17.19 -16.30
C VAL A 95 12.06 -16.88 -17.75
N THR A 96 13.34 -16.93 -18.08
CA THR A 96 13.80 -16.85 -19.46
C THR A 96 13.46 -18.17 -20.16
N LEU A 97 12.84 -18.08 -21.33
CA LEU A 97 12.61 -19.22 -22.21
C LEU A 97 13.91 -19.53 -22.95
N SER A 98 14.38 -20.77 -22.81
CA SER A 98 15.62 -21.27 -23.42
C SER A 98 15.59 -21.38 -24.95
N SER A 99 14.53 -20.91 -25.61
CA SER A 99 14.37 -20.87 -27.07
C SER A 99 14.77 -19.52 -27.68
N CYS A 100 15.46 -18.68 -26.93
CA CYS A 100 15.89 -17.35 -27.36
C CYS A 100 17.41 -17.17 -27.39
N ASP A 101 18.13 -18.29 -27.32
CA ASP A 101 19.54 -18.38 -27.68
C ASP A 101 19.65 -18.68 -29.18
N ASP A 102 19.65 -17.63 -30.01
CA ASP A 102 20.17 -17.65 -31.38
C ASP A 102 21.17 -16.51 -31.58
#